data_AF-A0A3P3ZC02-F1
#
_entry.id   AF-A0A3P3ZC02-F1
#
_cell.length_a   1.000
_cell.length_b   1.000
_cell.length_c   1.000
_cell.angle_alpha   90.00
_cell.angle_beta   90.00
_cell.angle_gamma   90.00
#
_symmetry.space_group_name_H-M   'P 1'
#
loop_
_entity.id
_entity.type
_entity.pdbx_description
1 polymer ?
#
loop_
_entity_poly.entity_id
_entity_poly.type
_entity_poly.pdbx_seq_one_letter_code
_entity_poly.pdbx_strand_id
1 'polypeptide(L)'
;MLGNSMTMHEQRMNNAIREMVEGYFAIVKGNIADQVPKAITLLMISRLREEVYARLVRELYSEKAATSLLSEPPGIAAQRKAAKEMLEALTKAQNALNSVRDYHLGREPPSST
;
A
#
# COMPACT_ATOMS: atom_id res chain seq x y z
N MET A 1 -23.32 57.19 -35.31
CA MET A 1 -24.38 56.51 -36.09
C MET A 1 -23.83 55.19 -36.61
N LEU A 2 -23.79 54.15 -35.77
CA LEU A 2 -23.35 52.81 -36.16
C LEU A 2 -24.54 51.85 -35.97
N GLY A 3 -25.59 52.11 -36.73
CA GLY A 3 -26.67 51.15 -36.95
C GLY A 3 -26.42 50.43 -38.26
N ASN A 4 -25.39 49.59 -38.34
CA ASN A 4 -25.23 48.71 -39.49
C ASN A 4 -26.10 47.48 -39.24
N SER A 5 -27.39 47.62 -39.52
CA SER A 5 -28.32 46.49 -39.56
C SER A 5 -27.81 45.50 -40.58
N MET A 6 -27.42 44.30 -40.12
CA MET A 6 -27.00 43.23 -41.00
C MET A 6 -28.11 42.92 -41.99
N THR A 7 -27.77 42.76 -43.27
CA THR A 7 -28.75 42.35 -44.27
C THR A 7 -29.28 40.96 -43.91
N MET A 8 -30.53 40.66 -44.28
CA MET A 8 -31.13 39.34 -44.04
C MET A 8 -30.28 38.18 -44.58
N HIS A 9 -29.53 38.43 -45.66
CA HIS A 9 -28.58 37.48 -46.22
C HIS A 9 -27.37 37.24 -45.31
N GLU A 10 -26.72 38.31 -44.86
CA GLU A 10 -25.56 38.20 -43.94
C GLU A 10 -25.96 37.60 -42.59
N GLN A 11 -27.17 37.90 -42.09
CA GLN A 11 -27.67 37.30 -40.87
C GLN A 11 -27.92 35.79 -41.01
N ARG A 12 -28.45 35.34 -42.15
CA ARG A 12 -28.60 33.90 -42.45
C ARG A 12 -27.24 33.21 -42.56
N MET A 13 -26.27 33.84 -43.22
CA MET A 13 -24.92 33.29 -43.34
C MET A 13 -24.24 33.16 -41.97
N ASN A 14 -24.33 34.20 -41.13
CA ASN A 14 -23.76 34.15 -39.78
C ASN A 14 -24.39 33.06 -38.92
N ASN A 15 -25.71 32.86 -39.03
CA ASN A 15 -26.40 31.78 -38.32
C ASN A 15 -25.93 30.41 -38.81
N ALA A 16 -25.79 30.21 -40.11
CA ALA A 16 -25.27 28.96 -40.68
C ALA A 16 -23.83 28.67 -40.22
N ILE A 17 -22.95 29.67 -40.22
CA ILE A 17 -21.58 29.53 -39.73
C ILE A 17 -21.57 29.14 -38.25
N ARG A 18 -22.42 29.78 -37.43
CA ARG A 18 -22.55 29.46 -36.00
C ARG A 18 -23.00 28.00 -35.80
N GLU A 19 -24.02 27.56 -36.51
CA GLU A 19 -24.51 26.17 -36.45
C GLU A 19 -23.42 25.16 -36.85
N MET A 20 -22.64 25.48 -37.89
CA MET A 20 -21.53 24.62 -38.33
C MET A 20 -20.42 24.53 -37.26
N VAL A 21 -20.07 25.65 -36.62
CA VAL A 21 -19.06 25.67 -35.55
C VAL A 21 -19.55 24.88 -34.34
N GLU A 22 -20.81 25.05 -33.95
CA GLU A 22 -21.41 24.31 -32.83
C GLU A 22 -21.47 22.80 -33.13
N GLY A 23 -21.86 22.42 -34.35
CA GLY A 23 -21.88 21.04 -34.81
C GLY A 23 -20.49 20.39 -34.80
N TYR A 24 -19.49 21.08 -35.34
CA TYR A 24 -18.11 20.57 -35.33
C TYR A 24 -17.56 20.45 -33.91
N PHE A 25 -17.81 21.44 -33.06
CA PHE A 25 -17.39 21.42 -31.66
C PHE A 25 -18.02 20.26 -30.89
N ALA A 26 -19.30 19.94 -31.15
CA ALA A 26 -19.95 18.78 -30.55
C ALA A 26 -19.26 17.46 -30.90
N ILE A 27 -18.86 17.28 -32.17
CA ILE A 27 -18.11 16.10 -32.64
C ILE A 27 -16.75 16.01 -31.95
N VAL A 28 -16.00 17.11 -31.94
CA VAL A 28 -14.66 17.15 -31.31
C VAL A 28 -14.75 16.85 -29.82
N LYS A 29 -15.74 17.40 -29.13
CA LYS A 29 -15.99 17.12 -27.71
C LYS A 29 -16.31 15.64 -27.47
N GLY A 30 -17.11 15.01 -28.34
CA GLY A 30 -17.36 13.58 -28.30
C GLY A 30 -16.08 12.75 -28.48
N ASN A 31 -15.25 13.13 -29.46
CA ASN A 31 -13.96 12.48 -29.70
C ASN A 31 -13.03 12.61 -28.50
N ILE A 32 -12.91 13.80 -27.89
CA ILE A 32 -12.06 14.00 -26.71
C ILE A 32 -12.58 13.17 -25.53
N ALA A 33 -13.89 13.14 -25.30
CA ALA A 33 -14.51 12.37 -24.22
C ALA A 33 -14.23 10.86 -24.33
N ASP A 34 -14.05 10.33 -25.54
CA ASP A 34 -13.70 8.92 -25.79
C ASP A 34 -12.18 8.68 -25.78
N GLN A 35 -11.40 9.54 -26.44
CA GLN A 35 -9.97 9.34 -26.65
C GLN A 35 -9.16 9.55 -25.36
N VAL A 36 -9.55 10.50 -24.50
CA VAL A 36 -8.81 10.79 -23.26
C VAL A 36 -8.84 9.61 -22.29
N PRO A 37 -9.99 9.02 -21.93
CA PRO A 37 -10.02 7.83 -21.08
C PRO A 37 -9.25 6.64 -21.67
N LYS A 38 -9.31 6.46 -23.00
CA LYS A 38 -8.53 5.43 -23.71
C LYS A 38 -7.03 5.64 -23.57
N ALA A 39 -6.57 6.88 -23.75
CA ALA A 39 -5.16 7.24 -23.57
C ALA A 39 -4.68 7.00 -22.13
N ILE A 40 -5.47 7.41 -21.12
CA ILE A 40 -5.14 7.17 -19.71
C ILE A 40 -5.05 5.67 -19.43
N THR A 41 -6.01 4.89 -19.92
CA THR A 41 -6.03 3.45 -19.71
C THR A 41 -4.81 2.78 -20.33
N LEU A 42 -4.51 3.09 -21.59
CA LEU A 42 -3.41 2.47 -22.32
C LEU A 42 -2.03 2.90 -21.80
N LEU A 43 -1.82 4.21 -21.66
CA LEU A 43 -0.48 4.76 -21.40
C LEU A 43 -0.11 4.70 -19.92
N MET A 44 -1.09 4.78 -19.02
CA MET A 44 -0.85 4.82 -17.58
C MET A 44 -1.27 3.53 -16.91
N ILE A 45 -2.54 3.13 -17.02
CA ILE A 45 -3.06 2.01 -16.22
C ILE A 45 -2.45 0.67 -16.66
N SER A 46 -2.42 0.39 -17.96
CA SER A 46 -1.82 -0.86 -18.48
C SER A 46 -0.33 -0.92 -18.17
N ARG A 47 0.40 0.17 -18.41
CA ARG A 47 1.82 0.28 -18.08
C ARG A 47 2.10 0.05 -16.60
N LEU A 48 1.36 0.74 -15.71
CA LEU A 48 1.52 0.57 -14.26
C LEU A 48 1.24 -0.87 -13.84
N ARG A 49 0.21 -1.52 -14.39
CA ARG A 49 -0.11 -2.91 -14.07
C ARG A 49 1.04 -3.87 -14.40
N GLU A 50 1.71 -3.66 -15.54
CA GLU A 50 2.83 -4.49 -15.97
C GLU A 50 4.11 -4.19 -15.16
N GLU A 51 4.41 -2.91 -14.92
CA GLU A 51 5.66 -2.49 -14.29
C GLU A 51 5.64 -2.63 -12.77
N VAL A 52 4.49 -2.46 -12.10
CA VAL A 52 4.40 -2.44 -10.63
C VAL A 52 4.87 -3.74 -10.01
N TYR A 53 4.48 -4.91 -10.54
CA TYR A 53 4.91 -6.18 -9.97
C TYR A 53 6.43 -6.37 -10.06
N ALA A 54 7.01 -6.15 -11.26
CA ALA A 54 8.44 -6.30 -11.48
C ALA A 54 9.26 -5.29 -10.65
N ARG A 55 8.77 -4.05 -10.55
CA ARG A 55 9.41 -2.99 -9.77
C ARG A 55 9.34 -3.27 -8.28
N LEU A 56 8.18 -3.67 -7.76
CA LEU A 56 7.99 -3.99 -6.36
C LEU A 56 8.87 -5.16 -5.93
N VAL A 57 8.97 -6.22 -6.75
CA VAL A 57 9.89 -7.33 -6.50
C VAL A 57 11.34 -6.83 -6.43
N ARG A 58 11.78 -6.03 -7.41
CA ARG A 58 13.16 -5.48 -7.38
C ARG A 58 13.44 -4.62 -6.15
N GLU A 59 12.49 -3.79 -5.75
CA GLU A 59 12.65 -2.88 -4.60
C GLU A 59 12.63 -3.64 -3.26
N LEU A 60 11.68 -4.55 -3.07
CA LEU A 60 11.53 -5.31 -1.82
C LEU A 60 12.58 -6.41 -1.63
N TYR A 61 13.02 -7.06 -2.71
CA TYR A 61 14.07 -8.09 -2.66
C TYR A 61 15.49 -7.52 -2.72
N SER A 62 15.66 -6.20 -2.72
CA SER A 62 16.98 -5.62 -2.51
C SER A 62 17.45 -5.90 -1.08
N GLU A 63 18.64 -6.50 -0.91
CA GLU A 63 19.13 -6.96 0.39
C GLU A 63 19.07 -5.87 1.48
N LYS A 64 19.38 -4.61 1.10
CA LYS A 64 19.35 -3.47 2.02
C LYS A 64 17.94 -3.12 2.50
N ALA A 65 16.94 -3.17 1.61
CA ALA A 65 15.56 -2.88 1.98
C ALA A 65 14.95 -4.02 2.79
N ALA A 66 15.23 -5.26 2.41
CA ALA A 66 14.73 -6.45 3.10
C ALA A 66 15.13 -6.47 4.58
N THR A 67 16.40 -6.19 4.92
CA THR A 67 16.84 -6.17 6.32
C THR A 67 16.14 -5.09 7.15
N SER A 68 15.94 -3.90 6.59
CA SER A 68 15.28 -2.80 7.31
C SER A 68 13.76 -3.03 7.43
N LEU A 69 13.11 -3.48 6.36
CA LEU A 69 11.66 -3.69 6.31
C LEU A 69 11.23 -4.90 7.16
N LEU A 70 12.08 -5.92 7.27
CA LEU A 70 11.85 -7.10 8.10
C LEU A 70 12.40 -6.95 9.53
N SER A 71 12.97 -5.79 9.88
CA SER A 71 13.44 -5.56 11.24
C SER A 71 12.25 -5.44 12.20
N GLU A 72 12.37 -6.10 13.35
CA GLU A 72 11.37 -6.03 14.40
C GLU A 72 11.29 -4.59 14.94
N PRO A 73 10.09 -4.03 15.16
CA PRO A 73 9.96 -2.72 15.78
C PRO A 73 10.63 -2.69 17.16
N PRO A 74 11.33 -1.60 17.53
CA PRO A 74 12.15 -1.56 18.75
C PRO A 74 11.35 -1.82 20.03
N GLY A 75 10.08 -1.38 20.08
CA GLY A 75 9.19 -1.65 21.21
C GLY A 75 8.85 -3.14 21.38
N ILE A 76 8.61 -3.86 20.28
CA ILE A 76 8.32 -5.30 20.31
C ILE A 76 9.58 -6.08 20.65
N ALA A 77 10.74 -5.70 20.08
CA ALA A 77 12.03 -6.30 20.41
C ALA A 77 12.35 -6.17 21.92
N ALA A 78 12.07 -5.00 22.52
CA ALA A 78 12.24 -4.77 23.94
C ALA A 78 11.30 -5.64 24.79
N GLN A 79 10.02 -5.74 24.41
CA GLN A 79 9.06 -6.61 25.09
C GLN A 79 9.45 -8.08 25.01
N ARG A 80 9.88 -8.56 23.83
CA ARG A 80 10.37 -9.92 23.64
C ARG A 80 11.59 -10.22 24.50
N LYS A 81 12.52 -9.27 24.61
CA LYS A 81 13.70 -9.40 25.47
C LYS A 81 13.30 -9.52 26.94
N ALA A 82 12.45 -8.63 27.44
CA ALA A 82 11.98 -8.65 28.83
C ALA A 82 11.23 -9.95 29.17
N ALA A 83 10.36 -10.42 28.28
CA ALA A 83 9.65 -11.68 28.45
C ALA A 83 10.59 -12.89 28.49
N LYS A 84 11.63 -12.89 27.66
CA LYS A 84 12.66 -13.95 27.64
C LYS A 84 13.47 -13.96 28.94
N GLU A 85 13.89 -12.79 29.42
CA GLU A 85 14.62 -12.66 30.69
C GLU A 85 13.78 -13.16 31.88
N MET A 86 12.49 -12.82 31.92
CA MET A 86 11.56 -13.32 32.92
C MET A 86 11.41 -14.85 32.86
N LEU A 87 11.28 -15.41 31.65
CA LEU A 87 11.17 -16.85 31.46
C LEU A 87 12.44 -17.59 31.93
N GLU A 88 13.62 -17.03 31.65
CA GLU A 88 14.89 -17.60 32.12
C GLU A 88 14.99 -17.57 33.65
N ALA A 89 14.54 -16.48 34.29
CA ALA A 89 14.51 -16.38 35.75
C ALA A 89 13.55 -17.41 36.38
N LEU A 90 12.34 -17.55 35.82
CA LEU A 90 11.36 -18.53 36.28
C LEU A 90 11.85 -19.97 36.10
N THR A 91 12.49 -20.28 34.96
CA THR A 91 13.07 -21.60 34.72
C THR A 91 14.17 -21.93 35.73
N LYS A 92 15.04 -20.95 36.05
CA LYS A 92 16.09 -21.13 37.08
C LYS A 92 15.47 -21.38 38.46
N ALA A 93 14.44 -20.63 38.83
CA ALA A 93 13.74 -20.81 40.10
C ALA A 93 13.08 -22.20 40.18
N GLN A 94 12.44 -22.66 39.10
CA GLN A 94 11.86 -24.00 39.02
C GLN A 94 12.92 -25.09 39.19
N ASN A 95 14.08 -24.96 38.53
CA ASN A 95 15.17 -25.92 38.67
C ASN A 95 15.70 -25.97 40.11
N ALA A 96 15.87 -24.82 40.75
CA ALA A 96 16.28 -24.75 42.16
C ALA A 96 15.27 -25.45 43.09
N LEU A 97 13.97 -25.25 42.88
CA LEU A 97 12.92 -25.93 43.64
C LEU A 97 12.98 -27.46 43.46
N ASN A 98 13.18 -27.93 42.23
CA ASN A 98 13.36 -29.36 41.96
C ASN A 98 14.59 -29.93 42.67
N SER A 99 15.73 -29.25 42.63
CA SER A 99 16.95 -29.69 43.33
C SER A 99 16.76 -29.79 44.84
N VAL A 100 16.02 -28.87 45.46
CA VAL A 100 15.71 -28.93 46.91
C VAL A 100 14.74 -30.07 47.21
N ARG A 101 13.71 -30.27 46.39
CA ARG A 101 12.76 -31.38 46.53
C ARG A 101 13.48 -32.72 46.49
N ASP A 102 14.37 -32.92 45.52
CA ASP A 102 15.10 -34.16 45.34
C ASP A 102 16.10 -34.40 46.51
N TYR A 103 16.63 -33.33 47.10
CA TYR A 103 17.45 -33.41 48.32
C TYR A 103 16.66 -33.83 49.56
N HIS A 104 15.38 -33.43 49.69
CA HIS A 104 14.50 -33.89 50.76
C HIS A 104 14.05 -35.35 50.59
N LEU A 105 13.78 -35.81 49.36
CA LEU A 105 13.45 -37.22 49.09
C LEU A 105 14.64 -38.17 49.31
N GLY A 106 15.87 -37.71 49.13
CA GLY A 106 17.08 -38.48 49.47
C GLY A 106 17.35 -38.62 50.97
N ARG A 107 16.53 -38.00 51.83
CA ARG A 107 16.72 -37.96 53.29
C ARG A 107 15.72 -38.76 54.10
N GLU A 108 14.79 -39.50 53.48
CA GLU A 108 14.03 -40.51 54.23
C GLU A 108 14.97 -41.67 54.61
N PRO A 109 15.23 -41.91 55.91
CA PRO A 109 15.96 -43.10 56.32
C PRO A 109 15.10 -44.32 55.98
N PRO A 110 15.70 -45.48 55.63
CA PRO A 110 14.94 -46.70 55.45
C PRO A 110 14.12 -46.96 56.72
N SER A 111 12.80 -47.05 56.56
CA SER A 111 11.87 -47.44 57.60
C SER A 111 12.38 -48.74 58.23
N SER A 112 12.90 -48.63 59.44
CA SER A 112 13.41 -49.75 60.20
C SER A 112 12.23 -50.46 60.84
N THR A 113 11.56 -51.38 60.12
CA THR A 113 10.98 -52.63 60.66
C THR A 113 10.62 -53.58 59.53
#